data_AF-B8DQU0-F1
#
_entry.id   AF-B8DQU0-F1
#
_cell.length_a   1.000
_cell.length_b   1.000
_cell.length_c   1.000
_cell.angle_alpha   90.00
_cell.angle_beta   90.00
_cell.angle_gamma   90.00
#
_symmetry.space_group_name_H-M   'P 1'
#
loop_
_entity.id
_entity.type
_entity.pdbx_description
1 polymer ?
#
loop_
_entity_poly.entity_id
_entity_poly.type
_entity_poly.pdbx_seq_one_letter_code
_entity_poly.pdbx_strand_id
1 'polypeptide(L)'
;MTHRTAPRTSARRRAIRPWLYCLAALLCLHAAPALAASPAQAKRPATTQAVASASPAPAVITTVDLAKAPPRHTELDFNLYKLGTGNGPTVLVVGGIQGDEPGGFSAASMLVTHYAITNGSVWVVPNLNFSSMVKRSRGPNGDMNRKFAALRKDDPEYDTVSRIKDIILDKQVDIILNLHDGSGFYRPKNEGPMRNPMRWGQSVIIDQATLPGARHGDLAAMGQKAVREANGGLLSPMHEYHLKNTRTAEGDHEMEKTLTFFAIRHGKPAFGIEASKDFSTEQRAYYHLRVLESFLRQMGVGFKRDFAMTPRGVLAALESDVAVAFFDQRLYLPLDDVRASLGYIPLKKGEKVSFTATKPILAVVDEDDGYRVFYGNRALTRITPEWREYTDGPGSLSLDVDGRKLVVPFGRMVTVRDTFTVHPVDGFRVNAIGAQVARPDARDDSECDVPIRKKDFQNRFSIDKSGNIYRVEVYRGEKFAGMILVRFESGGKPGKRDMRPSVAGRESLLGY
;
A
#
# COMPACT_ATOMS: atom_id res chain seq x y z
N MET A 1 10.51 -75.47 35.44
CA MET A 1 10.00 -76.16 34.23
C MET A 1 10.55 -75.47 32.98
N THR A 2 10.79 -76.24 31.91
CA THR A 2 11.33 -75.84 30.58
C THR A 2 10.19 -75.65 29.56
N HIS A 3 10.36 -75.11 28.33
CA HIS A 3 11.53 -74.64 27.55
C HIS A 3 11.18 -73.29 26.82
N ARG A 4 12.05 -72.58 26.07
CA ARG A 4 12.43 -72.74 24.63
C ARG A 4 11.28 -73.23 23.69
N THR A 5 11.07 -72.74 22.46
CA THR A 5 11.98 -72.16 21.44
C THR A 5 11.19 -71.45 20.31
N ALA A 6 11.86 -70.62 19.50
CA ALA A 6 11.46 -70.23 18.12
C ALA A 6 12.48 -70.85 17.12
N PRO A 7 12.57 -70.47 15.81
CA PRO A 7 11.57 -70.16 14.76
C PRO A 7 11.77 -71.09 13.51
N ARG A 8 11.09 -70.86 12.36
CA ARG A 8 11.65 -71.24 11.02
C ARG A 8 11.00 -70.54 9.81
N THR A 9 11.57 -70.76 8.61
CA THR A 9 11.63 -69.83 7.46
C THR A 9 11.38 -70.49 6.09
N SER A 10 11.33 -69.65 5.02
CA SER A 10 11.46 -69.98 3.57
C SER A 10 10.19 -70.52 2.85
N ALA A 11 10.03 -70.45 1.51
CA ALA A 11 10.98 -70.16 0.42
C ALA A 11 10.36 -69.48 -0.85
N ARG A 12 11.20 -69.14 -1.83
CA ARG A 12 10.86 -68.53 -3.15
C ARG A 12 10.68 -69.56 -4.29
N ARG A 13 9.94 -69.21 -5.36
CA ARG A 13 10.25 -69.29 -6.83
C ARG A 13 9.01 -68.82 -7.64
N ARG A 14 9.09 -67.88 -8.61
CA ARG A 14 9.46 -68.01 -10.06
C ARG A 14 8.69 -69.13 -10.80
N ALA A 15 8.16 -68.99 -12.01
CA ALA A 15 7.91 -67.87 -12.95
C ALA A 15 7.06 -68.42 -14.15
N ILE A 16 6.59 -67.60 -15.13
CA ILE A 16 6.46 -67.90 -16.59
C ILE A 16 5.75 -66.74 -17.36
N ARG A 17 6.12 -66.53 -18.63
CA ARG A 17 5.49 -65.68 -19.68
C ARG A 17 5.49 -66.47 -21.01
N PRO A 18 4.57 -66.20 -21.95
CA PRO A 18 4.93 -65.77 -23.34
C PRO A 18 4.15 -64.48 -23.76
N TRP A 19 4.70 -63.50 -24.51
CA TRP A 19 4.88 -63.36 -25.99
C TRP A 19 3.52 -63.25 -26.77
N LEU A 20 3.26 -62.41 -27.81
CA LEU A 20 4.11 -61.72 -28.83
C LEU A 20 3.56 -60.33 -29.36
N TYR A 21 4.48 -59.37 -29.63
CA TYR A 21 4.69 -58.50 -30.85
C TYR A 21 3.60 -57.44 -31.25
N CYS A 22 3.87 -56.34 -31.99
CA CYS A 22 5.06 -55.93 -32.78
C CYS A 22 5.31 -54.37 -32.86
N LEU A 23 6.48 -54.00 -33.41
CA LEU A 23 6.99 -52.64 -33.77
C LEU A 23 6.34 -52.09 -35.07
N ALA A 24 6.62 -50.90 -35.65
CA ALA A 24 7.79 -49.99 -35.61
C ALA A 24 7.44 -48.52 -35.99
N ALA A 25 8.43 -47.63 -35.90
CA ALA A 25 8.46 -46.33 -36.58
C ALA A 25 9.76 -46.19 -37.40
N LEU A 26 9.75 -45.48 -38.53
CA LEU A 26 10.98 -44.98 -39.18
C LEU A 26 10.71 -43.80 -40.15
N LEU A 27 11.79 -43.11 -40.51
CA LEU A 27 11.84 -41.78 -41.12
C LEU A 27 12.38 -41.77 -42.57
N CYS A 28 12.15 -40.63 -43.24
CA CYS A 28 13.05 -39.93 -44.18
C CYS A 28 12.87 -39.95 -45.73
N LEU A 29 13.04 -38.73 -46.27
CA LEU A 29 13.38 -38.26 -47.63
C LEU A 29 12.39 -38.43 -48.79
N HIS A 30 12.11 -37.31 -49.49
CA HIS A 30 12.62 -37.05 -50.85
C HIS A 30 12.56 -35.57 -51.28
N ALA A 31 13.65 -35.14 -51.96
CA ALA A 31 13.86 -34.09 -52.99
C ALA A 31 13.07 -32.76 -53.08
N ALA A 32 13.80 -31.71 -53.49
CA ALA A 32 13.32 -30.39 -53.94
C ALA A 32 13.23 -30.29 -55.48
N PRO A 33 12.78 -29.15 -56.03
CA PRO A 33 13.66 -28.43 -56.99
C PRO A 33 13.80 -26.92 -56.68
N ALA A 34 14.56 -26.22 -57.54
CA ALA A 34 15.26 -24.96 -57.20
C ALA A 34 14.93 -23.75 -58.12
N LEU A 35 15.85 -22.76 -58.14
CA LEU A 35 15.88 -21.46 -58.85
C LEU A 35 15.13 -20.30 -58.14
N ALA A 36 15.64 -19.04 -58.12
CA ALA A 36 16.78 -18.43 -58.82
C ALA A 36 17.67 -17.53 -57.90
N ALA A 37 18.74 -16.95 -58.45
CA ALA A 37 19.88 -16.39 -57.70
C ALA A 37 19.94 -14.85 -57.60
N SER A 38 20.69 -14.38 -56.58
CA SER A 38 21.63 -13.21 -56.47
C SER A 38 21.76 -12.21 -57.63
N PRO A 39 22.17 -10.92 -57.40
CA PRO A 39 23.36 -10.62 -56.57
C PRO A 39 23.45 -9.27 -55.81
N ALA A 40 24.63 -9.07 -55.21
CA ALA A 40 25.34 -7.80 -54.95
C ALA A 40 25.12 -7.09 -53.59
N GLN A 41 26.02 -7.41 -52.64
CA GLN A 41 26.42 -6.47 -51.59
C GLN A 41 27.28 -5.33 -52.19
N ALA A 42 26.90 -4.08 -51.95
CA ALA A 42 27.76 -2.91 -52.20
C ALA A 42 28.26 -2.33 -50.87
N LYS A 43 29.58 -2.31 -50.65
CA LYS A 43 30.20 -1.56 -49.54
C LYS A 43 30.10 -0.06 -49.82
N ARG A 44 29.62 0.73 -48.86
CA ARG A 44 29.97 2.16 -48.73
C ARG A 44 30.17 2.55 -47.26
N PRO A 45 31.07 3.49 -46.95
CA PRO A 45 31.39 3.89 -45.58
C PRO A 45 30.45 4.98 -45.07
N ALA A 46 30.25 5.00 -43.74
CA ALA A 46 29.75 6.16 -42.99
C ALA A 46 30.67 6.29 -41.77
N THR A 47 31.69 7.15 -41.82
CA THR A 47 31.59 8.59 -41.48
C THR A 47 31.23 8.78 -40.01
N THR A 48 32.25 8.96 -39.18
CA THR A 48 32.16 9.41 -37.80
C THR A 48 31.55 10.81 -37.74
N GLN A 49 30.24 10.91 -37.51
CA GLN A 49 29.63 12.13 -37.01
C GLN A 49 29.73 12.13 -35.49
N ALA A 50 30.49 13.09 -34.95
CA ALA A 50 30.42 13.43 -33.54
C ALA A 50 29.02 13.99 -33.25
N VAL A 51 28.21 13.26 -32.48
CA VAL A 51 26.90 13.75 -32.05
C VAL A 51 27.12 14.83 -31.00
N ALA A 52 26.56 16.01 -31.24
CA ALA A 52 26.69 17.17 -30.38
C ALA A 52 26.23 16.88 -28.94
N SER A 53 26.87 17.54 -27.98
CA SER A 53 26.50 17.52 -26.57
C SER A 53 25.04 17.94 -26.39
N ALA A 54 24.19 16.99 -25.98
CA ALA A 54 22.84 17.32 -25.53
C ALA A 54 22.94 18.26 -24.32
N SER A 55 22.25 19.41 -24.38
CA SER A 55 22.13 20.29 -23.22
C SER A 55 21.54 19.50 -22.05
N PRO A 56 22.10 19.62 -20.82
CA PRO A 56 21.65 18.82 -19.69
C PRO A 56 20.17 19.11 -19.41
N ALA A 57 19.35 18.06 -19.42
CA ALA A 57 17.93 18.15 -19.07
C ALA A 57 17.78 18.78 -17.65
N PRO A 58 16.72 19.57 -17.41
CA PRO A 58 16.59 20.36 -16.18
C PRO A 58 16.62 19.49 -14.94
N ALA A 59 17.39 19.92 -13.93
CA ALA A 59 17.36 19.33 -12.61
C ALA A 59 15.94 19.45 -12.03
N VAL A 60 15.38 18.34 -11.59
CA VAL A 60 14.01 18.26 -11.08
C VAL A 60 14.03 18.28 -9.56
N ILE A 61 13.37 19.28 -8.96
CA ILE A 61 13.02 19.29 -7.54
C ILE A 61 11.68 18.57 -7.41
N THR A 62 11.66 17.39 -6.78
CA THR A 62 10.43 16.67 -6.46
C THR A 62 9.82 17.25 -5.19
N THR A 63 8.63 17.84 -5.31
CA THR A 63 7.83 18.31 -4.18
C THR A 63 6.71 17.32 -3.89
N VAL A 64 6.87 16.47 -2.88
CA VAL A 64 5.71 15.81 -2.26
C VAL A 64 5.07 16.81 -1.31
N ASP A 65 3.92 17.36 -1.70
CA ASP A 65 3.25 18.41 -0.94
C ASP A 65 2.48 17.84 0.26
N LEU A 66 3.22 17.56 1.33
CA LEU A 66 2.66 17.14 2.61
C LEU A 66 1.91 18.27 3.36
N ALA A 67 1.91 19.51 2.87
CA ALA A 67 1.28 20.66 3.53
C ALA A 67 -0.23 20.53 3.77
N LYS A 68 -0.91 19.56 3.13
CA LYS A 68 -2.33 19.24 3.34
C LYS A 68 -2.59 18.05 4.25
N ALA A 69 -1.55 17.31 4.66
CA ALA A 69 -1.70 16.18 5.58
C ALA A 69 -1.66 16.68 7.03
N PRO A 70 -2.66 16.36 7.87
CA PRO A 70 -2.60 16.73 9.29
C PRO A 70 -1.43 16.00 9.98
N PRO A 71 -0.79 16.63 10.98
CA PRO A 71 0.18 15.94 11.83
C PRO A 71 -0.48 14.77 12.55
N ARG A 72 0.29 13.71 12.75
CA ARG A 72 -0.08 12.48 13.47
C ARG A 72 0.97 12.20 14.54
N HIS A 73 0.56 11.47 15.56
CA HIS A 73 1.43 10.94 16.59
C HIS A 73 1.57 9.43 16.45
N THR A 74 2.47 8.82 17.23
CA THR A 74 2.67 7.36 17.24
C THR A 74 1.49 6.57 17.82
N GLU A 75 0.53 7.26 18.44
CA GLU A 75 -0.76 6.72 18.88
C GLU A 75 -1.61 6.24 17.68
N LEU A 76 -2.02 4.97 17.73
CA LEU A 76 -2.70 4.28 16.64
C LEU A 76 -4.22 4.47 16.67
N ASP A 77 -4.65 5.68 16.32
CA ASP A 77 -6.06 6.06 16.22
C ASP A 77 -6.57 6.26 14.77
N PHE A 78 -7.86 6.03 14.54
CA PHE A 78 -8.46 6.21 13.21
C PHE A 78 -8.75 7.68 12.90
N ASN A 79 -8.66 8.02 11.61
CA ASN A 79 -8.94 9.37 11.12
C ASN A 79 -10.19 9.37 10.22
N LEU A 80 -11.02 10.40 10.35
CA LEU A 80 -12.17 10.66 9.47
C LEU A 80 -11.80 11.70 8.42
N TYR A 81 -11.77 11.31 7.14
CA TYR A 81 -11.53 12.20 6.01
C TYR A 81 -12.86 12.56 5.36
N LYS A 82 -13.20 13.86 5.29
CA LYS A 82 -14.41 14.35 4.62
C LYS A 82 -14.02 14.93 3.24
N LEU A 83 -14.45 14.26 2.18
CA LEU A 83 -14.16 14.60 0.78
C LEU A 83 -15.42 15.14 0.09
N GLY A 84 -15.23 16.04 -0.87
CA GLY A 84 -16.34 16.66 -1.62
C GLY A 84 -16.74 18.03 -1.06
N THR A 85 -17.93 18.50 -1.43
CA THR A 85 -18.38 19.89 -1.16
C THR A 85 -19.21 20.04 0.12
N GLY A 86 -19.58 18.94 0.79
CA GLY A 86 -20.53 18.96 1.90
C GLY A 86 -22.00 19.04 1.46
N ASN A 87 -22.27 19.26 0.17
CA ASN A 87 -23.62 19.42 -0.38
C ASN A 87 -24.07 18.15 -1.13
N GLY A 88 -25.34 17.78 -0.97
CA GLY A 88 -25.88 16.53 -1.50
C GLY A 88 -25.62 15.34 -0.59
N PRO A 89 -25.84 14.10 -1.07
CA PRO A 89 -25.77 12.93 -0.21
C PRO A 89 -24.33 12.58 0.20
N THR A 90 -24.19 12.01 1.40
CA THR A 90 -22.91 11.54 1.94
C THR A 90 -22.84 10.03 1.99
N VAL A 91 -21.81 9.47 1.34
CA VAL A 91 -21.43 8.06 1.48
C VAL A 91 -20.35 7.94 2.54
N LEU A 92 -20.61 7.19 3.61
CA LEU A 92 -19.59 6.80 4.58
C LEU A 92 -18.93 5.48 4.14
N VAL A 93 -17.62 5.51 3.95
CA VAL A 93 -16.79 4.33 3.63
C VAL A 93 -15.90 4.00 4.81
N VAL A 94 -16.02 2.77 5.33
CA VAL A 94 -15.26 2.28 6.46
C VAL A 94 -14.38 1.11 6.00
N GLY A 95 -13.09 1.14 6.34
CA GLY A 95 -12.14 0.08 6.05
C GLY A 95 -11.19 -0.19 7.23
N GLY A 96 -10.63 -1.39 7.26
CA GLY A 96 -9.65 -1.77 8.27
C GLY A 96 -10.23 -1.94 9.67
N ILE A 97 -11.50 -2.35 9.78
CA ILE A 97 -12.10 -2.84 11.03
C ILE A 97 -11.38 -4.10 11.55
N GLN A 98 -10.79 -4.87 10.63
CA GLN A 98 -9.89 -5.99 10.88
C GLN A 98 -8.56 -5.73 10.15
N GLY A 99 -7.44 -6.07 10.78
CA GLY A 99 -6.10 -5.63 10.36
C GLY A 99 -5.38 -6.54 9.37
N ASP A 100 -5.85 -7.76 9.17
CA ASP A 100 -5.32 -8.73 8.21
C ASP A 100 -6.00 -8.62 6.82
N GLU A 101 -6.85 -7.62 6.62
CA GLU A 101 -7.74 -7.44 5.46
C GLU A 101 -7.36 -6.21 4.61
N PRO A 102 -6.21 -6.26 3.90
CA PRO A 102 -5.63 -5.10 3.25
C PRO A 102 -6.40 -4.56 2.05
N GLY A 103 -7.27 -5.33 1.40
CA GLY A 103 -8.06 -4.85 0.28
C GLY A 103 -8.95 -3.67 0.67
N GLY A 104 -9.70 -3.81 1.76
CA GLY A 104 -10.64 -2.79 2.22
C GLY A 104 -9.94 -1.49 2.63
N PHE A 105 -8.93 -1.57 3.50
CA PHE A 105 -8.20 -0.37 3.94
C PHE A 105 -7.33 0.27 2.84
N SER A 106 -6.80 -0.51 1.89
CA SER A 106 -6.12 0.03 0.71
C SER A 106 -7.09 0.78 -0.21
N ALA A 107 -8.27 0.23 -0.50
CA ALA A 107 -9.28 0.91 -1.31
C ALA A 107 -9.79 2.21 -0.65
N ALA A 108 -10.06 2.18 0.65
CA ALA A 108 -10.44 3.38 1.41
C ALA A 108 -9.30 4.42 1.43
N SER A 109 -8.04 4.00 1.62
CA SER A 109 -6.88 4.90 1.51
C SER A 109 -6.76 5.54 0.13
N MET A 110 -7.11 4.82 -0.95
CA MET A 110 -7.09 5.35 -2.32
C MET A 110 -8.19 6.39 -2.55
N LEU A 111 -9.39 6.25 -1.97
CA LEU A 111 -10.42 7.31 -2.04
C LEU A 111 -9.90 8.65 -1.50
N VAL A 112 -9.11 8.64 -0.44
CA VAL A 112 -8.55 9.88 0.16
C VAL A 112 -7.41 10.48 -0.66
N THR A 113 -6.65 9.64 -1.38
CA THR A 113 -5.35 10.04 -1.97
C THR A 113 -5.34 10.16 -3.49
N HIS A 114 -6.29 9.52 -4.17
CA HIS A 114 -6.32 9.37 -5.62
C HIS A 114 -7.70 9.64 -6.26
N TYR A 115 -8.69 10.07 -5.46
CA TYR A 115 -10.01 10.50 -5.96
C TYR A 115 -10.26 11.96 -5.64
N ALA A 116 -10.74 12.69 -6.65
CA ALA A 116 -11.31 14.03 -6.50
C ALA A 116 -12.84 13.91 -6.56
N ILE A 117 -13.53 14.18 -5.45
CA ILE A 117 -15.00 14.20 -5.40
C ILE A 117 -15.47 15.56 -5.94
N THR A 118 -16.24 15.53 -7.03
CA THR A 118 -16.69 16.72 -7.78
C THR A 118 -18.14 17.10 -7.51
N ASN A 119 -18.94 16.20 -6.92
CA ASN A 119 -20.32 16.44 -6.49
C ASN A 119 -20.68 15.45 -5.37
N GLY A 120 -21.51 15.87 -4.40
CA GLY A 120 -21.81 15.06 -3.22
C GLY A 120 -20.67 15.05 -2.20
N SER A 121 -20.78 14.16 -1.22
CA SER A 121 -19.79 13.98 -0.15
C SER A 121 -19.39 12.52 0.01
N VAL A 122 -18.12 12.28 0.34
CA VAL A 122 -17.61 10.95 0.73
C VAL A 122 -16.84 11.10 2.02
N TRP A 123 -17.31 10.45 3.08
CA TRP A 123 -16.62 10.39 4.36
C TRP A 123 -15.89 9.06 4.42
N VAL A 124 -14.61 9.07 4.79
CA VAL A 124 -13.76 7.88 4.74
C VAL A 124 -13.08 7.67 6.08
N VAL A 125 -13.25 6.48 6.66
CA VAL A 125 -12.46 5.97 7.79
C VAL A 125 -11.64 4.78 7.26
N PRO A 126 -10.40 5.00 6.81
CA PRO A 126 -9.61 3.96 6.13
C PRO A 126 -8.88 3.02 7.10
N ASN A 127 -8.82 3.35 8.40
CA ASN A 127 -7.97 2.70 9.37
C ASN A 127 -8.67 2.44 10.73
N LEU A 128 -9.93 1.96 10.71
CA LEU A 128 -10.78 1.89 11.90
C LEU A 128 -10.12 1.17 13.11
N ASN A 129 -9.54 -0.02 12.92
CA ASN A 129 -8.73 -0.70 13.93
C ASN A 129 -7.23 -0.62 13.58
N PHE A 130 -6.67 0.58 13.72
CA PHE A 130 -5.28 0.85 13.31
C PHE A 130 -4.25 0.02 14.10
N SER A 131 -4.51 -0.27 15.37
CA SER A 131 -3.69 -1.19 16.18
C SER A 131 -3.66 -2.60 15.59
N SER A 132 -4.83 -3.13 15.19
CA SER A 132 -4.91 -4.44 14.53
C SER A 132 -4.20 -4.48 13.20
N MET A 133 -4.29 -3.39 12.42
CA MET A 133 -3.63 -3.23 11.12
C MET A 133 -2.10 -3.31 11.25
N VAL A 134 -1.51 -2.53 12.16
CA VAL A 134 -0.07 -2.55 12.46
C VAL A 134 0.39 -3.92 12.94
N LYS A 135 -0.38 -4.54 13.86
CA LYS A 135 -0.11 -5.88 14.39
C LYS A 135 -0.36 -7.01 13.38
N ARG A 136 -0.94 -6.70 12.21
CA ARG A 136 -1.38 -7.67 11.20
C ARG A 136 -2.25 -8.80 11.78
N SER A 137 -3.14 -8.42 12.69
CA SER A 137 -4.10 -9.30 13.34
C SER A 137 -5.52 -9.01 12.85
N ARG A 138 -6.42 -9.98 12.96
CA ARG A 138 -7.86 -9.74 12.77
C ARG A 138 -8.46 -8.82 13.85
N GLY A 139 -7.99 -8.94 15.09
CA GLY A 139 -8.45 -8.11 16.21
C GLY A 139 -7.72 -8.47 17.51
N PRO A 140 -6.72 -7.69 17.96
CA PRO A 140 -5.91 -8.03 19.14
C PRO A 140 -6.71 -7.98 20.45
N ASN A 141 -7.83 -7.26 20.46
CA ASN A 141 -8.75 -7.14 21.59
C ASN A 141 -10.10 -7.86 21.31
N GLY A 142 -10.09 -8.88 20.44
CA GLY A 142 -11.29 -9.53 19.89
C GLY A 142 -11.76 -8.92 18.57
N ASP A 143 -12.76 -9.53 17.93
CA ASP A 143 -13.34 -9.03 16.68
C ASP A 143 -14.13 -7.74 16.92
N MET A 144 -13.58 -6.60 16.48
CA MET A 144 -14.24 -5.30 16.56
C MET A 144 -15.60 -5.29 15.85
N ASN A 145 -15.79 -6.08 14.79
CA ASN A 145 -17.08 -6.23 14.10
C ASN A 145 -18.07 -7.13 14.87
N ARG A 146 -17.83 -7.41 16.16
CA ARG A 146 -18.82 -7.94 17.12
C ARG A 146 -19.09 -7.00 18.31
N LYS A 147 -18.60 -5.76 18.24
CA LYS A 147 -18.71 -4.76 19.32
C LYS A 147 -19.81 -3.72 19.11
N PHE A 148 -20.61 -3.83 18.05
CA PHE A 148 -21.58 -2.80 17.69
C PHE A 148 -22.95 -2.94 18.38
N ALA A 149 -23.22 -4.06 19.05
CA ALA A 149 -24.33 -4.20 19.99
C ALA A 149 -23.97 -3.60 21.38
N ALA A 150 -24.28 -4.31 22.46
CA ALA A 150 -23.83 -3.97 23.80
C ALA A 150 -22.31 -4.15 23.93
N LEU A 151 -21.64 -3.17 24.50
CA LEU A 151 -20.19 -3.16 24.74
C LEU A 151 -19.91 -2.64 26.15
N ARG A 152 -18.98 -3.27 26.86
CA ARG A 152 -18.58 -2.84 28.20
C ARG A 152 -17.65 -1.63 28.12
N LYS A 153 -17.74 -0.72 29.10
CA LYS A 153 -16.90 0.49 29.17
C LYS A 153 -15.42 0.22 29.44
N ASP A 154 -15.07 -0.99 29.87
CA ASP A 154 -13.70 -1.45 30.10
C ASP A 154 -13.10 -2.21 28.90
N ASP A 155 -13.82 -2.32 27.78
CA ASP A 155 -13.25 -2.84 26.54
C ASP A 155 -12.20 -1.85 25.97
N PRO A 156 -10.97 -2.28 25.63
CA PRO A 156 -9.93 -1.40 25.09
C PRO A 156 -10.29 -0.66 23.79
N GLU A 157 -11.36 -1.07 23.11
CA GLU A 157 -11.86 -0.45 21.88
C GLU A 157 -13.18 0.31 22.10
N TYR A 158 -13.62 0.52 23.35
CA TYR A 158 -14.90 1.17 23.67
C TYR A 158 -15.03 2.58 23.07
N ASP A 159 -14.03 3.43 23.25
CA ASP A 159 -14.06 4.81 22.73
C ASP A 159 -14.00 4.83 21.19
N THR A 160 -13.18 3.95 20.62
CA THR A 160 -13.07 3.75 19.16
C THR A 160 -14.41 3.33 18.55
N VAL A 161 -15.07 2.33 19.14
CA VAL A 161 -16.38 1.83 18.69
C VAL A 161 -17.47 2.86 18.92
N SER A 162 -17.44 3.61 20.02
CA SER A 162 -18.41 4.68 20.29
C SER A 162 -18.27 5.82 19.27
N ARG A 163 -17.05 6.27 18.97
CA ARG A 163 -16.81 7.34 18.00
C ARG A 163 -17.23 6.96 16.58
N ILE A 164 -17.01 5.71 16.13
CA ILE A 164 -17.50 5.28 14.81
C ILE A 164 -19.04 5.13 14.79
N LYS A 165 -19.67 4.72 15.90
CA LYS A 165 -21.14 4.76 16.03
C LYS A 165 -21.68 6.18 15.87
N ASP A 166 -21.07 7.18 16.52
CA ASP A 166 -21.49 8.58 16.39
C ASP A 166 -21.37 9.08 14.94
N ILE A 167 -20.30 8.71 14.23
CA ILE A 167 -20.11 9.04 12.80
C ILE A 167 -21.18 8.38 11.92
N ILE A 168 -21.56 7.13 12.20
CA ILE A 168 -22.65 6.43 11.48
C ILE A 168 -24.02 7.10 11.72
N LEU A 169 -24.23 7.63 12.93
CA LEU A 169 -25.47 8.30 13.32
C LEU A 169 -25.57 9.76 12.85
N ASP A 170 -24.49 10.37 12.36
CA ASP A 170 -24.50 11.76 11.87
C ASP A 170 -25.62 11.96 10.83
N LYS A 171 -26.36 13.06 10.96
CA LYS A 171 -27.50 13.38 10.09
C LYS A 171 -27.10 13.56 8.62
N GLN A 172 -25.83 13.88 8.35
CA GLN A 172 -25.31 14.03 6.99
C GLN A 172 -25.04 12.71 6.28
N VAL A 173 -24.83 11.59 7.01
CA VAL A 173 -24.52 10.28 6.42
C VAL A 173 -25.79 9.59 5.91
N ASP A 174 -25.90 9.37 4.60
CA ASP A 174 -27.07 8.74 3.98
C ASP A 174 -26.94 7.23 3.80
N ILE A 175 -25.71 6.72 3.65
CA ILE A 175 -25.42 5.31 3.37
C ILE A 175 -24.02 4.93 3.90
N ILE A 176 -23.89 3.70 4.40
CA ILE A 176 -22.65 3.16 4.97
C ILE A 176 -22.15 1.97 4.13
N LEU A 177 -20.88 2.00 3.73
CA LEU A 177 -20.20 0.94 3.00
C LEU A 177 -19.01 0.44 3.84
N ASN A 178 -19.09 -0.79 4.34
CA ASN A 178 -18.07 -1.38 5.22
C ASN A 178 -17.25 -2.42 4.45
N LEU A 179 -15.93 -2.22 4.37
CA LEU A 179 -15.02 -2.97 3.49
C LEU A 179 -14.23 -4.03 4.26
N HIS A 180 -14.36 -5.28 3.81
CA HIS A 180 -13.74 -6.48 4.38
C HIS A 180 -13.05 -7.31 3.28
N ASP A 181 -12.17 -8.22 3.67
CA ASP A 181 -11.66 -9.25 2.78
C ASP A 181 -12.10 -10.64 3.28
N GLY A 182 -12.99 -11.32 2.60
CA GLY A 182 -13.59 -12.57 3.04
C GLY A 182 -12.89 -13.82 2.49
N SER A 183 -12.85 -14.91 3.25
CA SER A 183 -12.27 -16.17 2.75
C SER A 183 -13.06 -16.74 1.55
N GLY A 184 -12.34 -17.32 0.59
CA GLY A 184 -12.92 -18.00 -0.57
C GLY A 184 -13.78 -17.11 -1.45
N PHE A 185 -14.82 -17.71 -2.04
CA PHE A 185 -15.76 -17.08 -2.96
C PHE A 185 -17.18 -17.45 -2.53
N TYR A 186 -17.99 -16.47 -2.16
CA TYR A 186 -19.40 -16.70 -1.87
C TYR A 186 -20.13 -17.20 -3.14
N ARG A 187 -20.93 -18.25 -2.97
CA ARG A 187 -21.86 -18.75 -3.97
C ARG A 187 -23.19 -19.11 -3.31
N PRO A 188 -24.35 -18.82 -3.92
CA PRO A 188 -25.65 -19.24 -3.38
C PRO A 188 -25.85 -20.76 -3.32
N LYS A 189 -25.04 -21.53 -4.07
CA LYS A 189 -25.02 -23.00 -4.08
C LYS A 189 -23.62 -23.49 -3.72
N ASN A 190 -23.50 -24.73 -3.26
CA ASN A 190 -22.21 -25.35 -2.99
C ASN A 190 -21.56 -25.86 -4.29
N GLU A 191 -20.44 -25.26 -4.68
CA GLU A 191 -19.62 -25.57 -5.85
C GLU A 191 -18.19 -26.03 -5.45
N GLY A 192 -18.02 -26.39 -4.17
CA GLY A 192 -16.76 -26.87 -3.59
C GLY A 192 -16.31 -26.09 -2.35
N PRO A 193 -15.20 -26.51 -1.70
CA PRO A 193 -14.75 -25.97 -0.40
C PRO A 193 -14.40 -24.47 -0.42
N MET A 194 -14.04 -23.92 -1.58
CA MET A 194 -13.73 -22.50 -1.77
C MET A 194 -14.85 -21.69 -2.46
N ARG A 195 -15.94 -22.33 -2.88
CA ARG A 195 -17.06 -21.71 -3.62
C ARG A 195 -18.39 -22.22 -3.07
N ASN A 196 -18.92 -21.60 -2.03
CA ASN A 196 -20.14 -22.08 -1.35
C ASN A 196 -20.78 -20.98 -0.46
N PRO A 197 -21.96 -21.22 0.13
CA PRO A 197 -22.67 -20.22 0.93
C PRO A 197 -21.95 -19.77 2.21
N MET A 198 -21.05 -20.59 2.75
CA MET A 198 -20.29 -20.30 3.98
C MET A 198 -19.10 -19.36 3.73
N ARG A 199 -18.78 -19.06 2.47
CA ARG A 199 -17.75 -18.08 2.10
C ARG A 199 -18.30 -16.66 2.07
N TRP A 200 -17.38 -15.70 2.06
CA TRP A 200 -17.67 -14.27 2.11
C TRP A 200 -17.10 -13.51 0.91
N GLY A 201 -15.88 -13.86 0.46
CA GLY A 201 -15.19 -13.14 -0.62
C GLY A 201 -15.98 -13.06 -1.92
N GLN A 202 -15.86 -11.93 -2.63
CA GLN A 202 -16.68 -11.63 -3.83
C GLN A 202 -18.18 -11.61 -3.51
N SER A 203 -18.57 -10.86 -2.49
CA SER A 203 -19.97 -10.55 -2.23
C SER A 203 -20.22 -9.08 -1.89
N VAL A 204 -21.44 -8.65 -2.18
CA VAL A 204 -22.06 -7.48 -1.56
C VAL A 204 -23.06 -8.02 -0.54
N ILE A 205 -22.90 -7.64 0.72
CA ILE A 205 -23.69 -8.13 1.84
C ILE A 205 -24.76 -7.10 2.22
N ILE A 206 -25.97 -7.57 2.46
CA ILE A 206 -27.07 -6.79 3.06
C ILE A 206 -27.64 -7.56 4.25
N ASP A 207 -28.00 -6.83 5.31
CA ASP A 207 -28.65 -7.41 6.50
C ASP A 207 -30.11 -7.79 6.25
N GLN A 208 -30.78 -7.09 5.34
CA GLN A 208 -32.18 -7.28 4.97
C GLN A 208 -32.44 -6.76 3.55
N ALA A 209 -33.52 -7.21 2.90
CA ALA A 209 -33.80 -6.85 1.51
C ALA A 209 -34.23 -5.38 1.33
N THR A 210 -35.01 -4.84 2.28
CA THR A 210 -35.50 -3.45 2.27
C THR A 210 -35.42 -2.83 3.65
N LEU A 211 -35.30 -1.50 3.70
CA LEU A 211 -35.33 -0.68 4.91
C LEU A 211 -36.43 0.39 4.77
N PRO A 212 -37.67 0.11 5.22
CA PRO A 212 -38.80 1.03 5.10
C PRO A 212 -38.51 2.41 5.73
N GLY A 213 -38.96 3.47 5.07
CA GLY A 213 -38.77 4.86 5.50
C GLY A 213 -37.40 5.48 5.17
N ALA A 214 -36.39 4.69 4.81
CA ALA A 214 -35.09 5.21 4.37
C ALA A 214 -35.12 5.64 2.89
N ARG A 215 -34.52 6.81 2.58
CA ARG A 215 -34.44 7.38 1.22
C ARG A 215 -33.80 6.43 0.18
N HIS A 216 -32.85 5.61 0.63
CA HIS A 216 -32.15 4.60 -0.17
C HIS A 216 -32.42 3.19 0.38
N GLY A 217 -33.68 2.92 0.72
CA GLY A 217 -34.11 1.72 1.44
C GLY A 217 -34.19 0.42 0.63
N ASP A 218 -34.09 0.42 -0.70
CA ASP A 218 -34.10 -0.83 -1.49
C ASP A 218 -32.68 -1.42 -1.58
N LEU A 219 -32.27 -2.07 -0.47
CA LEU A 219 -30.93 -2.62 -0.31
C LEU A 219 -30.66 -3.76 -1.31
N ALA A 220 -31.67 -4.58 -1.59
CA ALA A 220 -31.56 -5.66 -2.57
C ALA A 220 -31.31 -5.12 -3.98
N ALA A 221 -32.07 -4.11 -4.46
CA ALA A 221 -31.86 -3.55 -5.78
C ALA A 221 -30.50 -2.82 -5.90
N MET A 222 -30.11 -2.06 -4.87
CA MET A 222 -28.83 -1.34 -4.87
C MET A 222 -27.62 -2.29 -4.85
N GLY A 223 -27.66 -3.30 -3.98
CA GLY A 223 -26.63 -4.33 -3.90
C GLY A 223 -26.54 -5.15 -5.18
N GLN A 224 -27.67 -5.56 -5.77
CA GLN A 224 -27.67 -6.28 -7.05
C GLN A 224 -27.18 -5.42 -8.22
N LYS A 225 -27.41 -4.09 -8.19
CA LYS A 225 -26.83 -3.16 -9.18
C LYS A 225 -25.31 -3.05 -9.03
N ALA A 226 -24.81 -2.96 -7.79
CA ALA A 226 -23.38 -2.93 -7.51
C ALA A 226 -22.69 -4.24 -7.94
N VAL A 227 -23.31 -5.40 -7.68
CA VAL A 227 -22.87 -6.71 -8.16
C VAL A 227 -22.77 -6.76 -9.69
N ARG A 228 -23.81 -6.31 -10.43
CA ARG A 228 -23.78 -6.27 -11.90
C ARG A 228 -22.66 -5.36 -12.43
N GLU A 229 -22.45 -4.18 -11.84
CA GLU A 229 -21.37 -3.28 -12.25
C GLU A 229 -19.98 -3.83 -11.91
N ALA A 230 -19.80 -4.53 -10.78
CA ALA A 230 -18.56 -5.25 -10.48
C ALA A 230 -18.30 -6.37 -11.50
N ASN A 231 -19.31 -7.17 -11.83
CA ASN A 231 -19.21 -8.27 -12.79
C ASN A 231 -18.97 -7.80 -14.24
N GLY A 232 -19.30 -6.55 -14.58
CA GLY A 232 -18.87 -5.92 -15.83
C GLY A 232 -17.36 -5.58 -15.90
N GLY A 233 -16.53 -6.14 -15.03
CA GLY A 233 -15.10 -5.89 -14.93
C GLY A 233 -14.33 -7.04 -14.28
N LEU A 234 -14.77 -8.27 -14.48
CA LEU A 234 -14.08 -9.44 -13.93
C LEU A 234 -12.70 -9.61 -14.56
N LEU A 235 -11.69 -9.83 -13.71
CA LEU A 235 -10.34 -10.24 -14.12
C LEU A 235 -10.31 -11.71 -14.58
N SER A 236 -11.27 -12.51 -14.13
CA SER A 236 -11.53 -13.89 -14.54
C SER A 236 -13.00 -14.23 -14.21
N PRO A 237 -13.71 -15.03 -15.02
CA PRO A 237 -15.11 -15.41 -14.77
C PRO A 237 -15.35 -16.00 -13.38
N MET A 238 -14.35 -16.66 -12.78
CA MET A 238 -14.47 -17.24 -11.44
C MET A 238 -14.59 -16.19 -10.32
N HIS A 239 -14.22 -14.93 -10.57
CA HIS A 239 -14.24 -13.85 -9.58
C HIS A 239 -15.63 -13.22 -9.42
N GLU A 240 -16.67 -13.82 -10.01
CA GLU A 240 -18.04 -13.30 -10.00
C GLU A 240 -18.55 -12.94 -8.59
N TYR A 241 -18.94 -11.67 -8.44
CA TYR A 241 -19.64 -11.14 -7.29
C TYR A 241 -21.07 -11.65 -7.22
N HIS A 242 -21.55 -11.86 -6.01
CA HIS A 242 -22.93 -12.26 -5.71
C HIS A 242 -23.50 -11.39 -4.58
N LEU A 243 -24.83 -11.19 -4.55
CA LEU A 243 -25.51 -10.55 -3.43
C LEU A 243 -25.73 -11.59 -2.32
N LYS A 244 -25.27 -11.32 -1.11
CA LYS A 244 -25.48 -12.15 0.09
C LYS A 244 -26.41 -11.41 1.04
N ASN A 245 -27.64 -11.91 1.23
CA ASN A 245 -28.54 -11.41 2.26
C ASN A 245 -28.39 -12.29 3.50
N THR A 246 -27.87 -11.74 4.60
CA THR A 246 -27.70 -12.48 5.87
C THR A 246 -29.01 -12.65 6.62
N ARG A 247 -30.05 -11.87 6.29
CA ARG A 247 -31.35 -11.88 6.98
C ARG A 247 -31.16 -11.70 8.49
N THR A 248 -30.35 -10.73 8.88
CA THR A 248 -29.76 -10.65 10.23
C THR A 248 -30.81 -10.70 11.34
N ALA A 249 -31.92 -9.96 11.18
CA ALA A 249 -33.04 -9.94 12.13
C ALA A 249 -33.91 -11.21 12.15
N GLU A 250 -33.71 -12.17 11.23
CA GLU A 250 -34.41 -13.47 11.20
C GLU A 250 -33.68 -14.54 12.04
N GLY A 251 -32.53 -14.22 12.67
CA GLY A 251 -31.87 -15.10 13.65
C GLY A 251 -30.34 -15.18 13.59
N ASP A 252 -29.63 -14.31 12.86
CA ASP A 252 -28.16 -14.31 12.82
C ASP A 252 -27.58 -13.45 13.97
N HIS A 253 -27.55 -14.03 15.16
CA HIS A 253 -27.07 -13.39 16.40
C HIS A 253 -25.59 -12.94 16.36
N GLU A 254 -24.80 -13.40 15.38
CA GLU A 254 -23.45 -12.89 15.16
C GLU A 254 -23.46 -11.65 14.29
N MET A 255 -24.26 -11.64 13.22
CA MET A 255 -24.46 -10.44 12.40
C MET A 255 -25.19 -9.33 13.18
N GLU A 256 -26.03 -9.66 14.17
CA GLU A 256 -26.67 -8.70 15.08
C GLU A 256 -25.68 -7.78 15.84
N LYS A 257 -24.39 -8.16 15.89
CA LYS A 257 -23.33 -7.45 16.60
C LYS A 257 -22.43 -6.60 15.68
N THR A 258 -22.73 -6.55 14.38
CA THR A 258 -21.90 -5.92 13.35
C THR A 258 -22.20 -4.43 13.12
N LEU A 259 -21.25 -3.75 12.48
CA LEU A 259 -21.35 -2.34 12.10
C LEU A 259 -22.55 -2.07 11.18
N THR A 260 -22.80 -2.91 10.18
CA THR A 260 -23.90 -2.70 9.22
C THR A 260 -25.24 -2.87 9.91
N PHE A 261 -25.42 -3.91 10.73
CA PHE A 261 -26.68 -4.09 11.46
C PHE A 261 -26.95 -3.03 12.54
N PHE A 262 -25.90 -2.42 13.11
CA PHE A 262 -26.06 -1.21 13.92
C PHE A 262 -26.65 -0.05 13.08
N ALA A 263 -26.06 0.26 11.92
CA ALA A 263 -26.57 1.30 11.03
C ALA A 263 -28.03 1.04 10.58
N ILE A 264 -28.35 -0.19 10.21
CA ILE A 264 -29.70 -0.64 9.79
C ILE A 264 -30.73 -0.41 10.90
N ARG A 265 -30.44 -0.80 12.15
CA ARG A 265 -31.31 -0.56 13.32
C ARG A 265 -31.56 0.92 13.61
N HIS A 266 -30.68 1.80 13.13
CA HIS A 266 -30.82 3.25 13.23
C HIS A 266 -31.37 3.90 11.93
N GLY A 267 -31.98 3.12 11.04
CA GLY A 267 -32.65 3.63 9.84
C GLY A 267 -31.70 4.07 8.73
N LYS A 268 -30.41 3.70 8.80
CA LYS A 268 -29.40 4.03 7.81
C LYS A 268 -29.13 2.83 6.87
N PRO A 269 -29.33 2.96 5.55
CA PRO A 269 -28.89 1.97 4.56
C PRO A 269 -27.40 1.62 4.73
N ALA A 270 -27.10 0.32 4.82
CA ALA A 270 -25.74 -0.16 5.04
C ALA A 270 -25.43 -1.45 4.27
N PHE A 271 -24.18 -1.60 3.85
CA PHE A 271 -23.70 -2.71 3.02
C PHE A 271 -22.33 -3.17 3.50
N GLY A 272 -22.14 -4.49 3.57
CA GLY A 272 -20.81 -5.10 3.60
C GLY A 272 -20.29 -5.29 2.18
N ILE A 273 -19.01 -5.10 1.96
CA ILE A 273 -18.36 -5.36 0.66
C ILE A 273 -17.16 -6.25 0.91
N GLU A 274 -17.10 -7.38 0.21
CA GLU A 274 -16.11 -8.44 0.44
C GLU A 274 -15.27 -8.70 -0.80
N ALA A 275 -13.96 -8.47 -0.70
CA ALA A 275 -12.99 -9.00 -1.67
C ALA A 275 -12.48 -10.39 -1.22
N SER A 276 -12.05 -11.26 -2.13
CA SER A 276 -11.54 -12.58 -1.70
C SER A 276 -10.15 -12.49 -1.05
N LYS A 277 -9.95 -13.14 0.11
CA LYS A 277 -8.60 -13.33 0.72
C LYS A 277 -7.66 -14.15 -0.19
N ASP A 278 -8.17 -14.85 -1.19
CA ASP A 278 -7.37 -15.60 -2.17
C ASP A 278 -6.67 -14.70 -3.22
N PHE A 279 -6.93 -13.39 -3.22
CA PHE A 279 -6.31 -12.42 -4.13
C PHE A 279 -5.13 -11.65 -3.50
N SER A 280 -4.30 -11.05 -4.37
CA SER A 280 -3.32 -10.02 -3.98
C SER A 280 -4.00 -8.71 -3.57
N THR A 281 -3.27 -7.84 -2.84
CA THR A 281 -3.86 -6.62 -2.24
C THR A 281 -4.43 -5.67 -3.31
N GLU A 282 -3.71 -5.47 -4.42
CA GLU A 282 -4.15 -4.64 -5.55
C GLU A 282 -5.36 -5.23 -6.30
N GLN A 283 -5.52 -6.56 -6.33
CA GLN A 283 -6.70 -7.21 -6.89
C GLN A 283 -7.91 -7.06 -5.96
N ARG A 284 -7.72 -7.17 -4.64
CA ARG A 284 -8.80 -6.91 -3.66
C ARG A 284 -9.24 -5.46 -3.72
N ALA A 285 -8.28 -4.52 -3.67
CA ALA A 285 -8.55 -3.10 -3.78
C ALA A 285 -9.23 -2.73 -5.11
N TYR A 286 -8.82 -3.34 -6.24
CA TYR A 286 -9.51 -3.21 -7.52
C TYR A 286 -11.01 -3.54 -7.42
N TYR A 287 -11.36 -4.69 -6.84
CA TYR A 287 -12.76 -5.09 -6.72
C TYR A 287 -13.55 -4.24 -5.72
N HIS A 288 -12.96 -3.89 -4.58
CA HIS A 288 -13.55 -2.91 -3.64
C HIS A 288 -13.87 -1.60 -4.35
N LEU A 289 -12.93 -1.05 -5.10
CA LEU A 289 -13.13 0.20 -5.85
C LEU A 289 -14.20 0.06 -6.94
N ARG A 290 -14.32 -1.08 -7.63
CA ARG A 290 -15.41 -1.34 -8.59
C ARG A 290 -16.80 -1.27 -7.93
N VAL A 291 -16.95 -1.86 -6.74
CA VAL A 291 -18.22 -1.85 -5.98
C VAL A 291 -18.50 -0.45 -5.40
N LEU A 292 -17.49 0.19 -4.78
CA LEU A 292 -17.55 1.56 -4.26
C LEU A 292 -17.97 2.55 -5.34
N GLU A 293 -17.29 2.57 -6.49
CA GLU A 293 -17.62 3.43 -7.62
C GLU A 293 -19.09 3.25 -8.07
N SER A 294 -19.65 2.04 -7.95
CA SER A 294 -21.07 1.80 -8.26
C SER A 294 -21.99 2.47 -7.25
N PHE A 295 -21.75 2.31 -5.95
CA PHE A 295 -22.55 2.98 -4.92
C PHE A 295 -22.44 4.50 -5.00
N LEU A 296 -21.24 5.05 -5.27
CA LEU A 296 -21.06 6.49 -5.48
C LEU A 296 -21.93 6.99 -6.64
N ARG A 297 -21.92 6.30 -7.80
CA ARG A 297 -22.82 6.62 -8.93
C ARG A 297 -24.30 6.49 -8.59
N GLN A 298 -24.69 5.46 -7.83
CA GLN A 298 -26.08 5.26 -7.39
C GLN A 298 -26.59 6.38 -6.47
N MET A 299 -25.69 6.96 -5.67
CA MET A 299 -25.97 8.11 -4.81
C MET A 299 -25.83 9.46 -5.53
N GLY A 300 -25.46 9.50 -6.82
CA GLY A 300 -25.21 10.75 -7.55
C GLY A 300 -23.92 11.48 -7.12
N VAL A 301 -23.02 10.80 -6.41
CA VAL A 301 -21.69 11.33 -6.07
C VAL A 301 -20.83 11.33 -7.32
N GLY A 302 -20.38 12.51 -7.74
CA GLY A 302 -19.49 12.69 -8.87
C GLY A 302 -18.04 12.60 -8.42
N PHE A 303 -17.20 11.88 -9.18
CA PHE A 303 -15.79 11.72 -8.85
C PHE A 303 -14.91 11.59 -10.10
N LYS A 304 -13.62 11.88 -9.93
CA LYS A 304 -12.53 11.57 -10.87
C LYS A 304 -11.43 10.82 -10.12
N ARG A 305 -10.67 9.98 -10.81
CA ARG A 305 -9.45 9.34 -10.30
C ARG A 305 -8.27 9.57 -11.24
N ASP A 306 -7.07 9.62 -10.70
CA ASP A 306 -5.82 9.89 -11.43
C ASP A 306 -5.14 8.63 -12.00
N PHE A 307 -5.54 7.44 -11.55
CA PHE A 307 -5.03 6.13 -11.98
C PHE A 307 -6.01 5.35 -12.86
N ALA A 308 -5.49 4.39 -13.62
CA ALA A 308 -6.30 3.48 -14.44
C ALA A 308 -6.91 2.33 -13.59
N MET A 309 -8.23 2.12 -13.70
CA MET A 309 -8.94 1.02 -13.01
C MET A 309 -8.59 -0.35 -13.61
N THR A 310 -7.41 -0.84 -13.24
CA THR A 310 -6.81 -2.14 -13.56
C THR A 310 -5.92 -2.55 -12.38
N PRO A 311 -5.63 -3.84 -12.14
CA PRO A 311 -4.75 -4.24 -11.04
C PRO A 311 -3.37 -3.56 -11.07
N ARG A 312 -2.80 -3.36 -12.27
CA ARG A 312 -1.52 -2.65 -12.44
C ARG A 312 -1.61 -1.16 -12.12
N GLY A 313 -2.70 -0.49 -12.50
CA GLY A 313 -2.92 0.93 -12.17
C GLY A 313 -3.22 1.15 -10.69
N VAL A 314 -3.97 0.23 -10.07
CA VAL A 314 -4.21 0.20 -8.61
C VAL A 314 -2.90 0.00 -7.85
N LEU A 315 -2.07 -0.98 -8.25
CA LEU A 315 -0.75 -1.20 -7.64
C LEU A 315 0.15 0.04 -7.79
N ALA A 316 0.19 0.65 -8.98
CA ALA A 316 1.00 1.84 -9.22
C ALA A 316 0.62 3.02 -8.33
N ALA A 317 -0.66 3.24 -8.06
CA ALA A 317 -1.15 4.29 -7.16
C ALA A 317 -0.91 3.96 -5.67
N LEU A 318 -1.09 2.69 -5.27
CA LEU A 318 -0.74 2.24 -3.92
C LEU A 318 0.76 2.38 -3.62
N GLU A 319 1.62 2.19 -4.63
CA GLU A 319 3.07 2.35 -4.53
C GLU A 319 3.61 3.66 -5.14
N SER A 320 2.80 4.72 -5.21
CA SER A 320 3.26 6.08 -5.52
C SER A 320 3.30 6.92 -4.25
N ASP A 321 4.31 7.78 -4.14
CA ASP A 321 4.35 8.87 -3.16
C ASP A 321 4.15 8.37 -1.71
N VAL A 322 4.64 7.18 -1.37
CA VAL A 322 4.58 6.66 0.01
C VAL A 322 5.72 7.33 0.78
N ALA A 323 5.40 8.21 1.72
CA ALA A 323 6.41 8.95 2.48
C ALA A 323 5.90 9.40 3.85
N VAL A 324 6.85 9.58 4.77
CA VAL A 324 6.64 10.26 6.06
C VAL A 324 7.59 11.45 6.15
N ALA A 325 7.18 12.49 6.88
CA ALA A 325 8.07 13.60 7.21
C ALA A 325 7.90 14.06 8.67
N PHE A 326 9.02 14.45 9.27
CA PHE A 326 9.14 14.89 10.66
C PHE A 326 9.61 16.35 10.71
N PHE A 327 9.54 16.97 11.89
CA PHE A 327 10.03 18.33 12.16
C PHE A 327 9.52 19.35 11.14
N ASP A 328 8.20 19.55 11.10
CA ASP A 328 7.53 20.49 10.19
C ASP A 328 7.93 20.29 8.73
N GLN A 329 8.00 19.01 8.34
CA GLN A 329 8.42 18.50 7.03
C GLN A 329 9.90 18.72 6.68
N ARG A 330 10.71 19.37 7.53
CA ARG A 330 12.15 19.62 7.29
C ARG A 330 12.98 18.34 7.21
N LEU A 331 12.45 17.20 7.68
CA LEU A 331 13.02 15.86 7.54
C LEU A 331 12.03 14.98 6.76
N TYR A 332 12.28 14.77 5.47
CA TYR A 332 11.42 13.98 4.57
C TYR A 332 12.06 12.62 4.23
N LEU A 333 11.29 11.53 4.37
CA LEU A 333 11.72 10.16 4.06
C LEU A 333 10.76 9.50 3.03
N PRO A 334 11.21 9.27 1.78
CA PRO A 334 10.48 8.47 0.80
C PRO A 334 10.57 6.98 1.17
N LEU A 335 9.46 6.27 1.03
CA LEU A 335 9.30 4.88 1.49
C LEU A 335 9.09 3.86 0.35
N ASP A 336 8.88 4.30 -0.90
CA ASP A 336 8.56 3.44 -2.05
C ASP A 336 9.58 2.31 -2.31
N ASP A 337 10.88 2.58 -2.11
CA ASP A 337 12.00 1.62 -2.25
C ASP A 337 12.93 1.66 -1.03
N VAL A 338 12.41 1.96 0.16
CA VAL A 338 13.25 2.18 1.35
C VAL A 338 14.01 0.92 1.80
N ARG A 339 15.22 1.12 2.35
CA ARG A 339 15.96 0.07 3.06
C ARG A 339 15.16 -0.46 4.25
N ALA A 340 15.37 -1.72 4.62
CA ALA A 340 14.68 -2.35 5.75
C ALA A 340 15.04 -1.73 7.13
N SER A 341 16.17 -1.01 7.21
CA SER A 341 16.59 -0.20 8.34
C SER A 341 17.27 1.07 7.85
N LEU A 342 16.99 2.18 8.52
CA LEU A 342 17.59 3.49 8.36
C LEU A 342 18.20 3.91 9.70
N GLY A 343 19.53 3.92 9.78
CA GLY A 343 20.25 4.41 10.95
C GLY A 343 20.56 5.90 10.86
N TYR A 344 20.91 6.48 12.01
CA TYR A 344 21.39 7.86 12.12
C TYR A 344 20.37 8.92 11.67
N ILE A 345 19.06 8.68 11.84
CA ILE A 345 18.02 9.66 11.45
C ILE A 345 17.89 10.71 12.56
N PRO A 346 18.12 12.02 12.30
CA PRO A 346 18.14 13.05 13.33
C PRO A 346 16.72 13.34 13.85
N LEU A 347 16.32 12.66 14.93
CA LEU A 347 15.03 12.87 15.58
C LEU A 347 15.21 13.45 16.98
N LYS A 348 14.27 14.29 17.40
CA LYS A 348 14.23 14.82 18.75
C LYS A 348 13.76 13.75 19.73
N LYS A 349 14.49 13.60 20.84
CA LYS A 349 14.09 12.73 21.95
C LYS A 349 12.99 13.41 22.76
N GLY A 350 11.89 12.71 23.01
CA GLY A 350 10.72 13.19 23.73
C GLY A 350 9.61 12.15 23.70
N GLU A 351 8.55 12.34 24.49
CA GLU A 351 7.53 11.30 24.73
C GLU A 351 6.63 10.99 23.52
N LYS A 352 6.42 11.94 22.61
CA LYS A 352 5.57 11.74 21.41
C LYS A 352 6.22 12.34 20.18
N VAL A 353 6.59 11.49 19.23
CA VAL A 353 7.01 11.95 17.90
C VAL A 353 5.80 12.40 17.10
N SER A 354 5.91 13.57 16.48
CA SER A 354 4.96 14.09 15.49
C SER A 354 5.50 13.85 14.08
N PHE A 355 4.66 13.33 13.21
CA PHE A 355 4.97 13.10 11.80
C PHE A 355 3.78 13.44 10.89
N THR A 356 4.05 13.76 9.64
CA THR A 356 3.06 13.82 8.56
C THR A 356 3.27 12.62 7.64
N ALA A 357 2.20 12.16 6.99
CA ALA A 357 2.21 10.97 6.14
C ALA A 357 1.33 11.16 4.92
N THR A 358 1.84 10.77 3.75
CA THR A 358 1.16 10.96 2.45
C THR A 358 -0.07 10.08 2.27
N LYS A 359 -0.11 8.92 2.93
CA LYS A 359 -1.24 7.97 2.87
C LYS A 359 -1.91 7.86 4.26
N PRO A 360 -3.25 7.75 4.34
CA PRO A 360 -3.96 7.55 5.60
C PRO A 360 -3.53 6.34 6.44
N ILE A 361 -3.14 5.24 5.79
CA ILE A 361 -2.76 3.98 6.44
C ILE A 361 -1.25 3.86 6.71
N LEU A 362 -0.49 4.96 6.62
CA LEU A 362 0.90 5.02 7.09
C LEU A 362 0.94 5.30 8.59
N ALA A 363 1.68 4.48 9.32
CA ALA A 363 1.95 4.62 10.75
C ALA A 363 3.46 4.66 11.03
N VAL A 364 3.84 5.45 12.04
CA VAL A 364 5.14 5.36 12.73
C VAL A 364 4.82 4.93 14.15
N VAL A 365 5.50 3.89 14.64
CA VAL A 365 5.20 3.26 15.94
C VAL A 365 6.48 3.13 16.74
N ASP A 366 6.41 3.42 18.03
CA ASP A 366 7.54 3.31 18.96
C ASP A 366 8.07 1.86 19.09
N GLU A 367 9.38 1.71 19.17
CA GLU A 367 10.11 0.50 19.57
C GLU A 367 11.21 0.89 20.58
N ASP A 368 11.70 -0.08 21.38
CA ASP A 368 12.64 0.16 22.50
C ASP A 368 13.85 1.07 22.17
N ASP A 369 14.42 0.93 20.96
CA ASP A 369 15.54 1.73 20.46
C ASP A 369 15.25 2.43 19.11
N GLY A 370 13.98 2.78 18.84
CA GLY A 370 13.63 3.58 17.67
C GLY A 370 12.17 3.55 17.26
N TYR A 371 11.94 3.47 15.95
CA TYR A 371 10.59 3.46 15.37
C TYR A 371 10.46 2.43 14.26
N ARG A 372 9.24 1.88 14.11
CA ARG A 372 8.84 1.07 12.96
C ARG A 372 7.87 1.85 12.08
N VAL A 373 8.12 1.87 10.78
CA VAL A 373 7.22 2.48 9.80
C VAL A 373 6.43 1.39 9.08
N PHE A 374 5.10 1.49 9.15
CA PHE A 374 4.16 0.57 8.52
C PHE A 374 3.35 1.29 7.44
N TYR A 375 3.08 0.60 6.33
CA TYR A 375 2.08 1.00 5.34
C TYR A 375 1.00 -0.08 5.26
N GLY A 376 -0.18 0.22 5.80
CA GLY A 376 -1.16 -0.80 6.11
C GLY A 376 -0.58 -1.82 7.10
N ASN A 377 -0.70 -3.11 6.76
CA ASN A 377 -0.10 -4.20 7.53
C ASN A 377 1.30 -4.64 7.04
N ARG A 378 1.99 -3.81 6.24
CA ARG A 378 3.35 -4.07 5.74
C ARG A 378 4.36 -3.19 6.50
N ALA A 379 5.26 -3.79 7.26
CA ALA A 379 6.43 -3.09 7.78
C ALA A 379 7.38 -2.72 6.61
N LEU A 380 7.65 -1.42 6.45
CA LEU A 380 8.50 -0.91 5.38
C LEU A 380 9.97 -0.79 5.83
N THR A 381 10.19 -0.03 6.90
CA THR A 381 11.53 0.24 7.43
C THR A 381 11.53 0.37 8.95
N ARG A 382 12.71 0.14 9.54
CA ARG A 382 13.05 0.58 10.89
C ARG A 382 13.77 1.91 10.83
N ILE A 383 13.44 2.83 11.72
CA ILE A 383 14.26 4.01 11.98
C ILE A 383 14.99 3.78 13.30
N THR A 384 16.32 3.76 13.27
CA THR A 384 17.16 3.87 14.46
C THR A 384 17.61 5.33 14.56
N PRO A 385 17.06 6.11 15.52
CA PRO A 385 17.32 7.53 15.62
C PRO A 385 18.75 7.85 16.02
N GLU A 386 19.24 8.98 15.52
CA GLU A 386 20.28 9.75 16.19
C GLU A 386 19.59 10.88 16.96
N TRP A 387 19.61 10.82 18.28
CA TRP A 387 18.88 11.77 19.11
C TRP A 387 19.53 13.15 19.05
N ARG A 388 18.84 14.12 18.43
CA ARG A 388 19.34 15.49 18.23
C ARG A 388 18.30 16.51 18.66
N GLU A 389 18.76 17.56 19.33
CA GLU A 389 17.91 18.74 19.53
C GLU A 389 17.69 19.47 18.20
N TYR A 390 16.54 20.11 18.06
CA TYR A 390 16.19 20.88 16.87
C TYR A 390 16.58 22.36 17.02
N THR A 391 16.84 23.01 15.90
CA THR A 391 17.08 24.45 15.78
C THR A 391 16.34 25.00 14.58
N ASP A 392 16.04 26.29 14.59
CA ASP A 392 15.76 26.98 13.34
C ASP A 392 16.98 27.03 12.44
N GLY A 393 16.68 27.03 11.14
CA GLY A 393 17.62 26.89 10.05
C GLY A 393 17.35 27.88 8.92
N PRO A 394 18.16 27.88 7.86
CA PRO A 394 17.96 28.72 6.67
C PRO A 394 16.67 28.41 5.88
N GLY A 395 15.92 27.35 6.26
CA GLY A 395 14.72 26.87 5.57
C GLY A 395 14.97 26.23 4.19
N SER A 396 16.12 26.50 3.58
CA SER A 396 16.56 26.01 2.28
C SER A 396 18.08 25.94 2.19
N LEU A 397 18.58 25.25 1.17
CA LEU A 397 19.98 25.26 0.75
C LEU A 397 20.10 25.84 -0.66
N SER A 398 21.19 26.56 -0.91
CA SER A 398 21.60 26.96 -2.26
C SER A 398 22.63 25.96 -2.80
N LEU A 399 22.40 25.44 -4.00
CA LEU A 399 23.26 24.43 -4.64
C LEU A 399 23.56 24.78 -6.10
N ASP A 400 24.76 24.41 -6.55
CA ASP A 400 25.05 24.19 -7.96
C ASP A 400 24.84 22.70 -8.28
N VAL A 401 23.88 22.35 -9.14
CA VAL A 401 23.57 20.98 -9.56
C VAL A 401 23.72 20.86 -11.08
N ASP A 402 24.63 20.02 -11.54
CA ASP A 402 24.95 19.80 -12.96
C ASP A 402 25.12 21.11 -13.76
N GLY A 403 25.77 22.11 -13.14
CA GLY A 403 26.01 23.45 -13.72
C GLY A 403 24.84 24.44 -13.62
N ARG A 404 23.83 24.16 -12.78
CA ARG A 404 22.67 25.05 -12.56
C ARG A 404 22.51 25.41 -11.09
N LYS A 405 22.34 26.70 -10.81
CA LYS A 405 22.00 27.20 -9.47
C LYS A 405 20.54 26.91 -9.11
N LEU A 406 20.33 26.32 -7.93
CA LEU A 406 19.03 25.97 -7.37
C LEU A 406 18.96 26.43 -5.91
N VAL A 407 17.76 26.83 -5.47
CA VAL A 407 17.43 26.98 -4.05
C VAL A 407 16.43 25.90 -3.70
N VAL A 408 16.78 25.01 -2.78
CA VAL A 408 16.02 23.80 -2.45
C VAL A 408 15.56 23.91 -0.99
N PRO A 409 14.25 24.08 -0.73
CA PRO A 409 13.70 24.06 0.63
C PRO A 409 13.98 22.74 1.36
N PHE A 410 14.07 22.78 2.69
CA PHE A 410 14.13 21.56 3.49
C PHE A 410 12.89 20.68 3.26
N GLY A 411 13.06 19.37 3.44
CA GLY A 411 12.02 18.39 3.13
C GLY A 411 11.83 18.10 1.64
N ARG A 412 12.65 18.69 0.75
CA ARG A 412 12.58 18.46 -0.70
C ARG A 412 13.71 17.55 -1.18
N MET A 413 13.49 16.98 -2.37
CA MET A 413 14.43 16.09 -3.03
C MET A 413 14.83 16.69 -4.38
N VAL A 414 16.13 16.77 -4.66
CA VAL A 414 16.68 17.23 -5.94
C VAL A 414 17.28 16.06 -6.71
N THR A 415 17.03 16.02 -8.02
CA THR A 415 17.62 15.03 -8.94
C THR A 415 18.95 15.54 -9.47
N VAL A 416 19.98 14.71 -9.41
CA VAL A 416 21.38 14.99 -9.82
C VAL A 416 21.81 13.95 -10.85
N ARG A 417 22.42 14.36 -11.96
CA ARG A 417 22.93 13.45 -12.98
C ARG A 417 24.38 13.06 -12.73
N ASP A 418 25.25 14.04 -12.47
CA ASP A 418 26.68 13.84 -12.29
C ASP A 418 27.16 14.39 -10.95
N THR A 419 26.94 15.69 -10.69
CA THR A 419 27.54 16.36 -9.54
C THR A 419 26.66 17.46 -8.95
N PHE A 420 26.79 17.64 -7.62
CA PHE A 420 26.27 18.81 -6.93
C PHE A 420 27.31 19.41 -6.00
N THR A 421 27.18 20.71 -5.72
CA THR A 421 27.95 21.45 -4.70
C THR A 421 26.96 22.23 -3.85
N VAL A 422 27.13 22.21 -2.53
CA VAL A 422 26.31 23.02 -1.59
C VAL A 422 27.09 24.28 -1.22
N HIS A 423 26.46 25.45 -1.33
CA HIS A 423 27.11 26.69 -0.88
C HIS A 423 27.11 26.82 0.65
N PRO A 424 28.07 27.56 1.26
CA PRO A 424 28.10 27.82 2.69
C PRO A 424 26.83 28.50 3.20
N VAL A 425 26.51 28.25 4.47
CA VAL A 425 25.42 28.91 5.18
C VAL A 425 25.95 29.41 6.52
N ASP A 426 25.91 30.73 6.74
CA ASP A 426 26.51 31.37 7.91
C ASP A 426 25.99 30.78 9.24
N GLY A 427 26.92 30.27 10.05
CA GLY A 427 26.61 29.66 11.35
C GLY A 427 25.96 28.27 11.27
N PHE A 428 26.05 27.57 10.14
CA PHE A 428 25.63 26.18 9.98
C PHE A 428 26.70 25.35 9.26
N ARG A 429 26.82 24.07 9.66
CA ARG A 429 27.58 23.06 8.93
C ARG A 429 26.65 22.16 8.12
N VAL A 430 27.12 21.70 6.96
CA VAL A 430 26.42 20.77 6.06
C VAL A 430 27.10 19.40 6.12
N ASN A 431 26.32 18.32 6.06
CA ASN A 431 26.83 16.95 6.07
C ASN A 431 26.04 16.08 5.07
N ALA A 432 26.69 15.62 4.00
CA ALA A 432 26.13 14.72 3.01
C ALA A 432 26.37 13.26 3.45
N ILE A 433 25.38 12.68 4.13
CA ILE A 433 25.56 11.46 4.92
C ILE A 433 26.06 10.28 4.08
N GLY A 434 27.30 9.87 4.38
CA GLY A 434 27.98 8.75 3.73
C GLY A 434 28.91 9.15 2.58
N ALA A 435 29.02 10.44 2.25
CA ALA A 435 30.03 10.95 1.33
C ALA A 435 31.45 10.80 1.91
N GLN A 436 32.44 10.72 1.01
CA GLN A 436 33.87 10.72 1.31
C GLN A 436 34.59 11.58 0.27
N VAL A 437 34.56 12.89 0.45
CA VAL A 437 35.23 13.85 -0.44
C VAL A 437 36.57 14.30 0.13
N ALA A 438 37.60 14.40 -0.73
CA ALA A 438 38.93 14.85 -0.34
C ALA A 438 38.97 16.38 -0.26
N ARG A 439 39.28 16.93 0.92
CA ARG A 439 39.20 18.37 1.19
C ARG A 439 40.48 18.88 1.88
N PRO A 440 41.58 19.07 1.11
CA PRO A 440 42.90 19.39 1.68
C PRO A 440 42.94 20.74 2.42
N ASP A 441 42.09 21.70 2.02
CA ASP A 441 42.06 23.07 2.56
C ASP A 441 40.85 23.33 3.49
N ALA A 442 40.16 22.29 3.95
CA ALA A 442 38.97 22.42 4.80
C ALA A 442 39.30 23.07 6.16
N ARG A 443 38.52 24.08 6.54
CA ARG A 443 38.63 24.79 7.83
C ARG A 443 37.68 24.24 8.90
N ASP A 444 36.75 23.38 8.50
CA ASP A 444 35.70 22.77 9.33
C ASP A 444 35.33 21.38 8.76
N ASP A 445 34.32 20.73 9.36
CA ASP A 445 33.75 19.47 8.89
C ASP A 445 32.62 19.65 7.86
N SER A 446 32.26 20.88 7.49
CA SER A 446 31.06 21.23 6.72
C SER A 446 31.25 20.97 5.22
N GLU A 447 30.49 20.05 4.60
CA GLU A 447 30.64 19.62 3.20
C GLU A 447 30.14 20.63 2.13
N CYS A 448 30.38 21.91 2.38
CA CYS A 448 30.18 23.00 1.44
C CYS A 448 31.34 23.16 0.44
N ASP A 449 31.06 23.86 -0.67
CA ASP A 449 31.98 24.28 -1.74
C ASP A 449 32.86 23.19 -2.38
N VAL A 450 32.52 21.91 -2.20
CA VAL A 450 33.17 20.78 -2.86
C VAL A 450 32.20 20.03 -3.77
N PRO A 451 32.59 19.71 -5.02
CA PRO A 451 31.78 18.88 -5.92
C PRO A 451 31.64 17.45 -5.40
N ILE A 452 30.42 17.02 -5.11
CA ILE A 452 30.06 15.67 -4.66
C ILE A 452 29.39 14.92 -5.81
N ARG A 453 29.77 13.66 -6.03
CA ARG A 453 29.23 12.77 -7.07
C ARG A 453 28.76 11.46 -6.45
N LYS A 454 27.97 10.68 -7.21
CA LYS A 454 27.44 9.39 -6.72
C LYS A 454 28.54 8.44 -6.20
N LYS A 455 29.69 8.40 -6.88
CA LYS A 455 30.82 7.52 -6.55
C LYS A 455 31.43 7.81 -5.16
N ASP A 456 31.24 9.02 -4.65
CA ASP A 456 31.84 9.47 -3.39
C ASP A 456 30.98 9.02 -2.19
N PHE A 457 29.76 8.54 -2.42
CA PHE A 457 28.87 8.00 -1.38
C PHE A 457 29.05 6.50 -1.15
N GLN A 458 29.19 6.12 0.11
CA GLN A 458 29.05 4.74 0.57
C GLN A 458 27.58 4.28 0.48
N ASN A 459 27.30 3.32 -0.40
CA ASN A 459 25.97 2.75 -0.66
C ASN A 459 25.15 2.40 0.60
N ARG A 460 25.80 1.97 1.69
CA ARG A 460 25.13 1.61 2.95
C ARG A 460 24.35 2.75 3.63
N PHE A 461 24.63 4.01 3.29
CA PHE A 461 23.95 5.19 3.83
C PHE A 461 22.78 5.71 2.96
N SER A 462 22.50 5.08 1.80
CA SER A 462 21.36 5.48 0.99
C SER A 462 20.03 5.15 1.68
N ILE A 463 19.01 5.97 1.45
CA ILE A 463 17.64 5.75 1.93
C ILE A 463 16.97 4.60 1.15
N ASP A 464 17.21 4.53 -0.15
CA ASP A 464 16.67 3.51 -1.05
C ASP A 464 17.53 2.25 -1.11
N LYS A 465 16.91 1.09 -1.37
CA LYS A 465 17.63 -0.17 -1.65
C LYS A 465 18.52 -0.03 -2.88
N SER A 466 18.06 0.75 -3.87
CA SER A 466 18.72 0.94 -5.16
C SER A 466 19.99 1.81 -5.12
N GLY A 467 20.33 2.44 -3.99
CA GLY A 467 21.62 3.13 -3.80
C GLY A 467 21.74 4.47 -4.50
N ASN A 468 20.65 5.23 -4.63
CA ASN A 468 20.60 6.50 -5.38
C ASN A 468 20.19 7.71 -4.54
N ILE A 469 19.50 7.52 -3.41
CA ILE A 469 18.94 8.60 -2.59
C ILE A 469 19.77 8.75 -1.32
N TYR A 470 20.40 9.91 -1.14
CA TYR A 470 21.23 10.24 0.01
C TYR A 470 20.75 11.52 0.71
N ARG A 471 21.12 11.67 1.98
CA ARG A 471 20.74 12.82 2.82
C ARG A 471 21.81 13.90 2.77
N VAL A 472 21.39 15.15 2.69
CA VAL A 472 22.24 16.32 2.92
C VAL A 472 21.62 17.12 4.05
N GLU A 473 22.29 17.14 5.19
CA GLU A 473 21.75 17.58 6.48
C GLU A 473 22.45 18.85 6.94
N VAL A 474 21.71 19.72 7.65
CA VAL A 474 22.19 21.02 8.11
C VAL A 474 22.13 21.08 9.63
N TYR A 475 23.21 21.54 10.25
CA TYR A 475 23.37 21.57 11.70
C TYR A 475 23.91 22.91 12.20
N ARG A 476 23.44 23.37 13.37
CA ARG A 476 24.07 24.44 14.15
C ARG A 476 24.73 23.83 15.38
N GLY A 477 26.05 23.62 15.30
CA GLY A 477 26.76 22.75 16.23
C GLY A 477 26.20 21.32 16.16
N GLU A 478 25.63 20.85 17.27
CA GLU A 478 24.96 19.55 17.35
C GLU A 478 23.47 19.58 17.00
N LYS A 479 22.84 20.75 16.89
CA LYS A 479 21.38 20.85 16.68
C LYS A 479 21.03 20.70 15.20
N PHE A 480 20.05 19.84 14.91
CA PHE A 480 19.56 19.60 13.55
C PHE A 480 18.61 20.72 13.10
N ALA A 481 18.88 21.30 11.93
CA ALA A 481 18.16 22.43 11.37
C ALA A 481 17.15 22.04 10.27
N GLY A 482 17.42 20.92 9.59
CA GLY A 482 16.67 20.40 8.45
C GLY A 482 17.58 19.67 7.46
N MET A 483 16.98 19.07 6.44
CA MET A 483 17.70 18.34 5.39
C MET A 483 17.03 18.46 4.03
N ILE A 484 17.80 18.16 2.99
CA ILE A 484 17.30 17.80 1.67
C ILE A 484 17.72 16.37 1.32
N LEU A 485 17.10 15.80 0.28
CA LEU A 485 17.55 14.57 -0.35
C LEU A 485 18.19 14.85 -1.71
N VAL A 486 19.30 14.19 -2.01
CA VAL A 486 19.86 14.13 -3.37
C VAL A 486 19.55 12.75 -3.96
N ARG A 487 18.96 12.73 -5.15
CA ARG A 487 18.67 11.51 -5.91
C ARG A 487 19.53 11.49 -7.17
N PHE A 488 20.47 10.56 -7.26
CA PHE A 488 21.25 10.37 -8.47
C PHE A 488 20.46 9.65 -9.57
N GLU A 489 20.51 10.15 -10.80
CA GLU A 489 19.94 9.46 -11.97
C GLU A 489 20.69 8.13 -12.20
N SER A 490 19.99 7.01 -12.06
CA SER A 490 20.53 5.71 -12.46
C SER A 490 20.47 5.58 -13.98
N GLY A 491 21.62 5.52 -14.65
CA GLY A 491 21.72 5.28 -16.11
C GLY A 491 21.23 3.90 -16.59
N GLY A 492 20.67 3.08 -15.70
CA GLY A 492 19.99 1.83 -16.01
C GLY A 492 18.51 1.92 -15.65
N LYS A 493 17.68 1.09 -16.31
CA LYS A 493 16.24 0.96 -15.98
C LYS A 493 16.07 0.78 -14.47
N PRO A 494 15.05 1.40 -13.84
CA PRO A 494 14.77 1.18 -12.43
C PRO A 494 14.69 -0.33 -12.19
N GLY A 495 15.43 -0.79 -11.17
CA GLY A 495 15.43 -2.20 -10.80
C GLY A 495 13.99 -2.68 -10.58
N LYS A 496 13.73 -3.99 -10.76
CA LYS A 496 12.45 -4.55 -10.33
C LYS A 496 12.26 -4.14 -8.87
N ARG A 497 11.25 -3.30 -8.59
CA ARG A 497 10.78 -3.07 -7.23
C ARG A 497 10.66 -4.44 -6.59
N ASP A 498 11.34 -4.62 -5.47
CA ASP A 498 11.34 -5.86 -4.72
C ASP A 498 9.91 -6.09 -4.23
N MET A 499 9.14 -6.80 -5.08
CA MET A 499 7.74 -7.13 -4.88
C MET A 499 7.67 -8.09 -3.71
N ARG A 500 7.78 -7.56 -2.50
CA ARG A 500 7.43 -8.26 -1.28
C ARG A 500 5.93 -8.54 -1.39
N PRO A 501 5.48 -9.78 -1.69
CA PRO A 501 4.07 -10.06 -1.60
C PRO A 501 3.62 -9.73 -0.18
N SER A 502 2.34 -9.45 0.00
CA SER A 502 1.71 -9.66 1.29
C SER A 502 1.86 -11.14 1.63
N VAL A 503 2.96 -11.51 2.33
CA VAL A 503 3.29 -12.90 2.69
C VAL A 503 2.05 -13.51 3.31
N ALA A 504 1.45 -14.53 2.68
CA ALA A 504 0.16 -15.05 3.10
C ALA A 504 0.18 -15.31 4.61
N GLY A 505 -0.73 -14.66 5.35
CA GLY A 505 -0.90 -14.97 6.77
C GLY A 505 -1.38 -16.41 6.89
N ARG A 506 -1.09 -17.07 8.02
CA ARG A 506 -1.66 -18.41 8.34
C ARG A 506 -3.20 -18.45 8.27
N GLU A 507 -3.82 -17.27 8.33
CA GLU A 507 -5.26 -17.07 8.55
C GLU A 507 -6.10 -17.08 7.27
N SER A 508 -5.51 -17.26 6.08
CA SER A 508 -6.29 -17.64 4.88
C SER A 508 -7.03 -18.99 5.04
N LEU A 509 -6.64 -19.77 6.05
CA LEU A 509 -7.30 -21.02 6.47
C LEU A 509 -8.42 -20.81 7.51
N LEU A 510 -8.46 -19.66 8.19
CA LEU A 510 -9.45 -19.37 9.23
C LEU A 510 -10.64 -18.64 8.62
N GLY A 511 -11.53 -19.43 8.01
CA GLY A 511 -12.76 -18.92 7.42
C GLY A 511 -13.82 -18.59 8.46
N TYR A 512 -13.82 -17.33 8.94
CA TYR A 512 -14.98 -16.64 9.52
C TYR A 512 -14.97 -15.18 9.08
#